data_AF-A0A938DP84-F1
#
_entry.id   AF-A0A938DP84-F1
#
_cell.length_a   1.000
_cell.length_b   1.000
_cell.length_c   1.000
_cell.angle_alpha   90.00
_cell.angle_beta   90.00
_cell.angle_gamma   90.00
#
_symmetry.space_group_name_H-M   'P 1'
#
loop_
_entity.id
_entity.type
_entity.pdbx_description
1 polymer ?
#
loop_
_entity_poly.entity_id
_entity_poly.type
_entity_poly.pdbx_seq_one_letter_code
_entity_poly.pdbx_strand_id
1 'polypeptide(L)' 'AHVPAGALAELVPLQGDAADAWLTEADVRRLTGRGAARIRRVARTLADLDDVAAVAAGHVALASMLREDVP' A
#
# COMPACT_ATOMS: atom_id res chain seq x y z
N ALA A 1 -5.24 -7.72 18.44
CA ALA A 1 -6.06 -6.49 18.34
C ALA A 1 -6.84 -6.52 17.03
N HIS A 2 -8.11 -6.07 17.01
CA HIS A 2 -8.89 -5.91 15.79
C HIS A 2 -8.62 -4.52 15.20
N VAL A 3 -8.11 -4.46 13.97
CA VAL A 3 -7.91 -3.18 13.25
C VAL A 3 -9.04 -3.03 12.25
N PRO A 4 -9.94 -2.04 12.41
CA PRO A 4 -11.04 -1.81 11.48
C PRO A 4 -10.56 -1.62 10.04
N ALA A 5 -11.37 -2.04 9.07
CA ALA A 5 -11.11 -1.72 7.68
C ALA A 5 -11.07 -0.19 7.50
N GLY A 6 -9.98 0.33 6.93
CA GLY A 6 -9.77 1.77 6.78
C GLY A 6 -8.90 2.42 7.87
N ALA A 7 -8.82 1.83 9.07
CA ALA A 7 -8.05 2.42 10.18
C ALA A 7 -6.55 2.57 9.86
N LEU A 8 -5.98 1.69 9.02
CA LEU A 8 -4.60 1.83 8.56
C LEU A 8 -4.38 3.14 7.79
N ALA A 9 -5.37 3.58 7.00
CA ALA A 9 -5.22 4.78 6.20
C ALA A 9 -5.22 6.06 7.06
N GLU A 10 -5.97 6.05 8.16
CA GLU A 10 -6.04 7.15 9.13
C GLU A 10 -4.82 7.19 10.05
N LEU A 11 -4.39 6.03 10.56
CA LEU A 11 -3.30 5.94 11.53
C LEU A 11 -1.92 6.05 10.87
N VAL A 12 -1.79 5.62 9.61
CA VAL A 12 -0.54 5.65 8.84
C VAL A 12 -0.83 6.21 7.45
N PRO A 13 -0.98 7.54 7.32
CA PRO A 13 -1.16 8.19 6.03
C PRO A 13 0.06 7.92 5.13
N LEU A 14 -0.18 7.55 3.87
CA LEU A 14 0.86 7.65 2.84
C LEU A 14 1.09 9.14 2.57
N GLN A 15 2.34 9.52 2.36
CA GLN A 15 2.75 10.90 2.14
C GLN A 15 3.72 10.96 0.95
N GLY A 16 3.75 12.13 0.29
CA GLY A 16 4.65 12.40 -0.85
C GLY A 16 4.62 11.29 -1.91
N ASP A 17 5.80 10.95 -2.39
CA ASP A 17 6.00 9.99 -3.49
C ASP A 17 5.35 8.62 -3.25
N ALA A 18 5.20 8.20 -1.99
CA ALA A 18 4.52 6.94 -1.67
C ALA A 18 3.01 7.01 -1.91
N ALA A 19 2.39 8.16 -1.68
CA ALA A 19 0.99 8.39 -2.01
C ALA A 19 0.78 8.44 -3.53
N ASP A 20 1.68 9.12 -4.25
CA ASP A 20 1.61 9.25 -5.70
C ASP A 20 1.83 7.90 -6.40
N ALA A 21 2.81 7.11 -5.94
CA ALA A 21 3.04 5.74 -6.42
C ALA A 21 1.81 4.85 -6.18
N TRP A 22 1.18 4.98 -5.01
CA TRP A 22 -0.01 4.19 -4.69
C TRP A 22 -1.21 4.55 -5.55
N LEU A 23 -1.44 5.84 -5.78
CA LEU A 23 -2.51 6.32 -6.68
C LEU A 23 -2.27 5.86 -8.11
N THR A 24 -1.02 5.96 -8.59
CA THR A 24 -0.64 5.52 -9.94
C THR A 24 -0.91 4.03 -10.14
N GLU A 25 -0.46 3.17 -9.20
CA GLU A 25 -0.71 1.73 -9.29
C GLU A 25 -2.20 1.39 -9.16
N ALA A 26 -2.94 2.13 -8.32
CA ALA A 26 -4.37 1.95 -8.19
C ALA A 26 -5.12 2.25 -9.50
N ASP A 27 -4.72 3.30 -10.21
CA ASP A 27 -5.33 3.71 -11.46
C ASP A 27 -4.93 2.80 -12.64
N VAL A 28 -3.62 2.60 -12.84
CA VAL A 28 -3.07 1.77 -13.93
C VAL A 28 -3.65 0.36 -13.92
N ARG A 29 -3.80 -0.23 -12.72
CA ARG A 29 -4.35 -1.58 -12.57
C ARG A 29 -5.87 -1.62 -12.37
N ARG A 30 -6.54 -0.45 -12.38
CA ARG A 30 -7.99 -0.29 -12.15
C ARG A 30 -8.47 -0.99 -10.88
N LEU A 31 -7.78 -0.71 -9.77
CA LEU A 31 -8.02 -1.41 -8.52
C LEU A 31 -9.34 -0.99 -7.88
N THR A 32 -10.08 -1.99 -7.39
CA THR A 32 -11.13 -1.73 -6.41
C THR A 32 -10.53 -1.16 -5.14
N GLY A 33 -11.33 -0.44 -4.33
CA GLY A 33 -10.87 0.05 -3.03
C GLY A 33 -10.28 -1.05 -2.13
N ARG A 34 -10.79 -2.28 -2.23
CA ARG A 34 -10.21 -3.44 -1.52
C ARG A 34 -8.83 -3.84 -2.06
N GLY A 35 -8.65 -3.81 -3.39
CA GLY A 35 -7.36 -4.09 -4.02
C GLY A 35 -6.30 -3.05 -3.63
N ALA A 36 -6.66 -1.77 -3.69
CA ALA A 36 -5.77 -0.68 -3.32
C ALA A 36 -5.40 -0.73 -1.81
N ALA A 37 -6.36 -1.07 -0.94
CA ALA A 37 -6.11 -1.26 0.49
C ALA A 37 -5.18 -2.45 0.79
N ARG A 38 -5.22 -3.52 -0.01
CA ARG A 38 -4.31 -4.66 0.14
C ARG A 38 -2.87 -4.25 -0.17
N ILE A 39 -2.64 -3.52 -1.25
CA ILE A 39 -1.30 -3.01 -1.61
C ILE A 39 -0.76 -2.14 -0.47
N ARG A 40 -1.58 -1.24 0.07
CA ARG A 40 -1.16 -0.38 1.18
C ARG A 40 -0.76 -1.15 2.44
N ARG A 41 -1.48 -2.24 2.77
CA ARG A 41 -1.11 -3.12 3.90
C ARG A 41 0.24 -3.79 3.67
N VAL A 42 0.46 -4.35 2.48
CA VAL A 42 1.72 -5.01 2.14
C VAL A 42 2.88 -4.01 2.12
N ALA A 43 2.67 -2.82 1.55
CA ALA A 43 3.68 -1.76 1.55
C ALA A 43 4.05 -1.31 2.97
N ARG A 44 3.09 -1.27 3.90
CA ARG A 44 3.37 -1.04 5.32
C ARG A 44 4.21 -2.16 5.92
N THR A 45 3.85 -3.42 5.66
CA THR A 45 4.63 -4.57 6.13
C THR A 45 6.07 -4.53 5.60
N LEU A 46 6.30 -4.14 4.35
CA LEU A 46 7.64 -3.99 3.79
C LEU A 46 8.44 -2.90 4.53
N ALA A 47 7.82 -1.75 4.78
CA ALA A 47 8.44 -0.69 5.58
C ALA A 47 8.79 -1.15 7.02
N ASP A 48 7.90 -1.94 7.64
CA ASP A 48 8.14 -2.52 8.96
C ASP A 48 9.34 -3.50 8.93
N LEU A 49 9.48 -4.29 7.86
CA LEU A 49 10.61 -5.24 7.69
C LEU A 49 11.95 -4.53 7.47
N ASP A 50 11.92 -3.37 6.82
CA ASP A 50 13.10 -2.51 6.62
C ASP A 50 13.41 -1.63 7.85
N ASP A 51 12.67 -1.79 8.95
CA ASP A 51 12.77 -1.01 10.19
C ASP A 51 12.66 0.51 9.98
N VAL A 52 11.81 0.92 9.03
CA VAL A 52 11.56 2.33 8.71
C VAL A 52 10.14 2.75 9.07
N ALA A 53 10.04 3.92 9.70
CA ALA A 53 8.76 4.45 10.17
C ALA A 53 7.81 4.85 9.01
N ALA A 54 8.36 5.25 7.85
CA ALA A 54 7.58 5.73 6.71
C ALA A 54 7.55 4.70 5.58
N VAL A 55 6.39 4.60 4.91
CA VAL A 55 6.29 3.83 3.66
C VAL A 55 6.87 4.68 2.54
N ALA A 56 7.91 4.19 1.87
CA ALA A 56 8.49 4.79 0.67
C ALA A 56 7.81 4.28 -0.61
N ALA A 57 7.96 5.01 -1.71
CA ALA A 57 7.45 4.63 -3.03
C ALA A 57 7.93 3.23 -3.47
N GLY A 58 9.18 2.88 -3.16
CA GLY A 58 9.73 1.55 -3.44
C GLY A 58 8.96 0.40 -2.78
N HIS A 59 8.48 0.58 -1.54
CA HIS A 59 7.64 -0.42 -0.87
C HIS A 59 6.29 -0.58 -1.57
N VAL A 60 5.71 0.51 -2.08
CA VAL A 60 4.44 0.48 -2.83
C VAL A 60 4.62 -0.25 -4.16
N ALA A 61 5.70 0.04 -4.87
CA ALA A 61 6.03 -0.62 -6.12
C ALA A 61 6.20 -2.13 -5.91
N LEU A 62 7.01 -2.53 -4.92
CA LEU A 62 7.23 -3.94 -4.59
C LEU A 62 5.93 -4.63 -4.16
N ALA A 63 5.13 -4.02 -3.29
CA ALA A 63 3.83 -4.55 -2.88
C ALA A 63 2.88 -4.77 -4.06
N SER A 64 2.93 -3.89 -5.06
CA SER A 64 2.14 -4.00 -6.28
C SER A 64 2.62 -5.15 -7.17
N MET A 65 3.94 -5.38 -7.26
CA MET A 65 4.53 -6.50 -8.00
C MET A 65 4.24 -7.86 -7.38
N LEU A 66 4.16 -7.95 -6.04
CA LEU A 66 3.84 -9.20 -5.33
C LEU A 66 2.39 -9.67 -5.53
N ARG A 67 1.55 -8.82 -6.10
CA ARG A 67 0.19 -9.20 -6.44
C ARG A 67 0.18 -9.93 -7.78
N GLU A 68 -0.26 -11.18 -7.75
CA GLU A 68 -0.70 -11.89 -8.96
C GLU A 68 -2.09 -11.39 -9.38
N ASP A 69 -2.25 -11.11 -10.67
CA ASP A 69 -3.56 -10.88 -11.25
C ASP A 69 -4.23 -12.25 -11.40
N VAL A 70 -5.26 -12.48 -10.59
CA VAL A 70 -6.11 -13.66 -10.72
C VAL A 70 -7.06 -13.39 -11.90
N PRO A 71 -7.05 -14.24 -12.96
CA PRO A 71 -7.88 -14.06 -14.16
C PRO A 71 -9.38 -13.99 -13.87
#